data_AF-A0A5E7HHS5-F1
#
_entry.id   AF-A0A5E7HHS5-F1
#
_cell.length_a   1.000
_cell.length_b   1.000
_cell.length_c   1.000
_cell.angle_alpha   90.00
_cell.angle_beta   90.00
_cell.angle_gamma   90.00
#
_symmetry.space_group_name_H-M   'P 1'
#
loop_
_entity.id
_entity.type
_entity.pdbx_description
1 polymer ?
#
loop_
_entity_poly.entity_id
_entity_poly.type
_entity_poly.pdbx_seq_one_letter_code
_entity_poly.pdbx_strand_id
1 'polypeptide(L)'
;MLITQALTAVALTLAAAAVFPLASQAQSKVTPEEAHAIGVEAYLYFYPLLTMDITRKQFTNIEPGKEFGKGPMNMFVSVPQYPPASFRGVVRSNLDTLYSIAWLDLTKEPLVISAPDTAGRFYLLPMLDMWSDVFASPGWRTTGTQASQFLVTPPGWTGTVPAGLSHLPAPTSFVWIIGRTKTDGEADYAAVHAIQAGYTVTPLSQLRKKAEPVTVKIDPTVDMKTPPKIQVDSMSAANYFAYAAELLKMNPPHLTDQPILAQMQRIGIEVGKSFSIEALDPAIKAALQSVPDEAQTLMKWKVATLAPVVNGWSMNTDTMGVYGNYYLKRAIVAQVGLGANARGCHLSAEHGR
;
A
#
# COMPACT_ATOMS: atom_id res chain seq x y z
N MET A 1 -80.21 50.71 9.23
CA MET A 1 -80.39 49.46 8.44
C MET A 1 -79.21 48.56 8.77
N LEU A 2 -79.32 47.67 9.77
CA LEU A 2 -79.92 46.32 9.70
C LEU A 2 -79.10 45.39 8.79
N ILE A 3 -78.37 44.43 9.38
CA ILE A 3 -78.63 42.96 9.31
C ILE A 3 -77.48 42.35 8.46
N THR A 4 -76.74 41.28 8.78
CA THR A 4 -76.70 40.25 9.84
C THR A 4 -75.40 39.44 9.69
N GLN A 5 -74.88 38.96 10.83
CA GLN A 5 -74.34 37.63 11.14
C GLN A 5 -73.69 36.76 10.04
N ALA A 6 -72.50 36.22 10.35
CA ALA A 6 -72.35 34.78 10.62
C ALA A 6 -70.97 34.48 11.22
N LEU A 7 -70.98 33.85 12.40
CA LEU A 7 -69.83 33.22 13.05
C LEU A 7 -69.36 32.01 12.23
N THR A 8 -68.05 31.86 12.07
CA THR A 8 -67.42 30.56 11.78
C THR A 8 -66.40 30.26 12.86
N ALA A 9 -66.64 29.17 13.58
CA ALA A 9 -65.85 28.67 14.68
C ALA A 9 -64.45 28.26 14.22
N VAL A 10 -63.42 28.78 14.89
CA VAL A 10 -62.05 28.28 14.77
C VAL A 10 -61.93 27.09 15.73
N ALA A 11 -61.88 25.88 15.17
CA ALA A 11 -61.55 24.67 15.92
C ALA A 11 -60.06 24.68 16.26
N LEU A 12 -59.75 24.79 17.56
CA LEU A 12 -58.40 24.67 18.10
C LEU A 12 -58.03 23.18 18.15
N THR A 13 -57.34 22.67 17.13
CA THR A 13 -56.72 21.34 17.21
C THR A 13 -55.38 21.46 17.95
N LEU A 14 -55.36 21.06 19.23
CA LEU A 14 -54.12 20.78 19.96
C LEU A 14 -53.41 19.61 19.27
N ALA A 15 -52.36 19.90 18.50
CA ALA A 15 -51.39 18.90 18.09
C ALA A 15 -50.48 18.61 19.30
N ALA A 16 -50.78 17.52 20.02
CA ALA A 16 -49.85 16.96 21.00
C ALA A 16 -48.62 16.43 20.25
N ALA A 17 -47.58 17.25 20.15
CA ALA A 17 -46.27 16.81 19.71
C ALA A 17 -45.72 15.83 20.77
N ALA A 18 -45.84 14.54 20.50
CA ALA A 18 -45.12 13.52 21.24
C ALA A 18 -43.63 13.73 20.96
N VAL A 19 -42.96 14.45 21.86
CA VAL A 19 -41.50 14.50 21.95
C VAL A 19 -41.05 13.12 22.40
N PHE A 20 -40.80 12.23 21.45
CA PHE A 20 -40.03 11.03 21.74
C PHE A 20 -38.61 11.50 22.12
N PRO A 21 -38.14 11.25 23.34
CA PRO A 21 -36.73 11.45 23.61
C PRO A 21 -35.99 10.45 22.71
N LEU A 22 -35.19 10.98 21.79
CA LEU A 22 -34.08 10.23 21.20
C LEU A 22 -33.19 9.86 22.38
N ALA A 23 -33.44 8.70 22.96
CA ALA A 23 -32.51 8.07 23.86
C ALA A 23 -31.20 7.96 23.08
N SER A 24 -30.23 8.80 23.47
CA SER A 24 -28.84 8.59 23.11
C SER A 24 -28.52 7.16 23.52
N GLN A 25 -28.49 6.23 22.56
CA GLN A 25 -27.98 4.90 22.85
C GLN A 25 -26.55 5.10 23.31
N ALA A 26 -26.32 4.97 24.61
CA ALA A 26 -24.98 4.88 25.14
C ALA A 26 -24.33 3.72 24.38
N GLN A 27 -23.30 4.02 23.60
CA GLN A 27 -22.51 3.01 22.90
C GLN A 27 -22.13 1.95 23.96
N SER A 28 -22.61 0.72 23.80
CA SER A 28 -22.33 -0.35 24.75
C SER A 28 -20.81 -0.50 24.87
N LYS A 29 -20.31 -0.59 26.11
CA LYS A 29 -18.88 -0.84 26.35
C LYS A 29 -18.48 -2.11 25.60
N VAL A 30 -17.35 -2.03 24.88
CA VAL A 30 -16.80 -3.14 24.11
C VAL A 30 -16.48 -4.31 25.04
N THR A 31 -16.91 -5.51 24.70
CA THR A 31 -16.55 -6.73 25.47
C THR A 31 -15.15 -7.22 25.10
N PRO A 32 -14.50 -8.04 25.94
CA PRO A 32 -13.21 -8.66 25.59
C PRO A 32 -13.27 -9.47 24.29
N GLU A 33 -14.36 -10.18 24.04
CA GLU A 33 -14.56 -10.98 22.81
C GLU A 33 -14.68 -10.09 21.58
N GLU A 34 -15.45 -8.99 21.68
CA GLU A 34 -15.54 -8.00 20.61
C GLU A 34 -14.18 -7.35 20.35
N ALA A 35 -13.45 -6.98 21.40
CA ALA A 35 -12.13 -6.38 21.27
C ALA A 35 -11.12 -7.34 20.62
N HIS A 36 -11.17 -8.63 20.97
CA HIS A 36 -10.37 -9.67 20.34
C HIS A 36 -10.66 -9.75 18.83
N ALA A 37 -11.95 -9.84 18.45
CA ALA A 37 -12.36 -9.93 17.05
C ALA A 37 -11.92 -8.69 16.24
N ILE A 38 -12.11 -7.49 16.80
CA ILE A 38 -11.63 -6.24 16.18
C ILE A 38 -10.11 -6.25 16.06
N GLY A 39 -9.41 -6.74 17.08
CA GLY A 39 -7.95 -6.88 17.08
C GLY A 39 -7.45 -7.78 15.96
N VAL A 40 -8.08 -8.94 15.73
CA VAL A 40 -7.72 -9.85 14.64
C VAL A 40 -7.85 -9.16 13.28
N GLU A 41 -8.98 -8.51 13.01
CA GLU A 41 -9.18 -7.76 11.76
C GLU A 41 -8.19 -6.60 11.62
N ALA A 42 -7.89 -5.89 12.72
CA ALA A 42 -6.90 -4.82 12.76
C ALA A 42 -5.48 -5.34 12.44
N TYR A 43 -5.10 -6.51 12.95
CA TYR A 43 -3.84 -7.15 12.62
C TYR A 43 -3.74 -7.46 11.12
N LEU A 44 -4.78 -8.05 10.53
CA LEU A 44 -4.81 -8.31 9.08
C LEU A 44 -4.73 -7.01 8.27
N TYR A 45 -5.45 -5.98 8.69
CA TYR A 45 -5.46 -4.67 8.05
C TYR A 45 -4.07 -4.01 8.04
N PHE A 46 -3.36 -4.01 9.18
CA PHE A 46 -2.07 -3.35 9.34
C PHE A 46 -0.88 -4.16 8.84
N TYR A 47 -1.01 -5.48 8.66
CA TYR A 47 0.08 -6.36 8.24
C TYR A 47 0.87 -5.85 7.02
N PRO A 48 0.22 -5.45 5.89
CA PRO A 48 0.94 -4.87 4.75
C PRO A 48 1.68 -3.58 5.11
N LEU A 49 1.09 -2.70 5.93
CA LEU A 49 1.68 -1.41 6.29
C LEU A 49 3.01 -1.58 7.05
N LEU A 50 3.04 -2.46 8.05
CA LEU A 50 4.27 -2.74 8.81
C LEU A 50 5.30 -3.43 7.92
N THR A 51 4.86 -4.41 7.12
CA THR A 51 5.74 -5.14 6.20
C THR A 51 6.39 -4.19 5.20
N MET A 52 5.62 -3.25 4.63
CA MET A 52 6.11 -2.23 3.71
C MET A 52 7.12 -1.30 4.38
N ASP A 53 6.86 -0.81 5.60
CA ASP A 53 7.78 0.11 6.28
C ASP A 53 9.11 -0.56 6.67
N ILE A 54 9.07 -1.77 7.21
CA ILE A 54 10.29 -2.52 7.56
C ILE A 54 11.08 -2.85 6.30
N THR A 55 10.39 -3.29 5.24
CA THR A 55 11.03 -3.57 3.94
C THR A 55 11.66 -2.30 3.36
N ARG A 56 10.94 -1.17 3.35
CA ARG A 56 11.45 0.12 2.90
C ARG A 56 12.71 0.52 3.66
N LYS A 57 12.67 0.48 4.99
CA LYS A 57 13.83 0.80 5.84
C LYS A 57 15.03 -0.07 5.48
N GLN A 58 14.85 -1.39 5.37
CA GLN A 58 15.95 -2.29 5.00
C GLN A 58 16.44 -2.12 3.55
N PHE A 59 15.55 -1.84 2.61
CA PHE A 59 15.91 -1.74 1.18
C PHE A 59 16.59 -0.42 0.85
N THR A 60 16.39 0.60 1.69
CA THR A 60 16.90 1.96 1.45
C THR A 60 18.08 2.35 2.34
N ASN A 61 18.33 1.58 3.39
CA ASN A 61 19.44 1.78 4.31
C ASN A 61 20.74 1.11 3.83
N ILE A 62 21.09 1.32 2.56
CA ILE A 62 22.27 0.72 1.93
C ILE A 62 22.71 1.54 0.70
N GLU A 63 24.00 1.53 0.42
CA GLU A 63 24.56 2.08 -0.82
C GLU A 63 24.00 1.35 -2.07
N PRO A 64 23.74 2.07 -3.17
CA PRO A 64 23.20 1.45 -4.38
C PRO A 64 24.16 0.42 -4.96
N GLY A 65 23.61 -0.66 -5.51
CA GLY A 65 24.38 -1.71 -6.22
C GLY A 65 25.09 -2.72 -5.32
N LYS A 66 24.98 -2.61 -3.99
CA LYS A 66 25.53 -3.61 -3.06
C LYS A 66 24.69 -4.89 -2.98
N GLU A 67 23.38 -4.74 -3.07
CA GLU A 67 22.44 -5.85 -3.02
C GLU A 67 21.37 -5.69 -4.11
N PHE A 68 20.75 -6.80 -4.49
CA PHE A 68 19.73 -6.85 -5.52
C PHE A 68 18.57 -5.88 -5.21
N GLY A 69 18.37 -4.90 -6.09
CA GLY A 69 17.22 -3.97 -6.02
C GLY A 69 17.18 -3.08 -4.77
N LYS A 70 18.30 -2.95 -4.04
CA LYS A 70 18.41 -2.09 -2.85
C LYS A 70 19.32 -0.89 -3.08
N GLY A 71 18.96 0.23 -2.49
CA GLY A 71 19.65 1.51 -2.59
C GLY A 71 18.78 2.65 -2.08
N PRO A 72 19.31 3.88 -1.99
CA PRO A 72 18.62 4.99 -1.37
C PRO A 72 17.32 5.34 -2.09
N MET A 73 16.39 5.94 -1.33
CA MET A 73 15.14 6.47 -1.90
C MET A 73 15.43 7.56 -2.93
N ASN A 74 14.47 7.79 -3.83
CA ASN A 74 14.48 8.80 -4.87
C ASN A 74 15.53 8.57 -5.97
N MET A 75 15.89 7.31 -6.22
CA MET A 75 16.61 6.89 -7.43
C MET A 75 16.19 5.47 -7.84
N PHE A 76 16.42 5.14 -9.12
CA PHE A 76 16.31 3.77 -9.59
C PHE A 76 17.59 2.99 -9.32
N VAL A 77 17.41 1.78 -8.78
CA VAL A 77 18.42 0.74 -8.68
C VAL A 77 18.07 -0.33 -9.70
N SER A 78 18.79 -0.32 -10.81
CA SER A 78 18.60 -1.26 -11.91
C SER A 78 19.44 -2.52 -11.70
N VAL A 79 18.81 -3.68 -11.87
CA VAL A 79 19.48 -4.97 -11.83
C VAL A 79 19.85 -5.34 -13.27
N PRO A 80 21.15 -5.45 -13.61
CA PRO A 80 21.60 -5.54 -15.00
C PRO A 80 21.49 -6.95 -15.59
N GLN A 81 21.15 -7.96 -14.80
CA GLN A 81 21.10 -9.35 -15.26
C GLN A 81 20.12 -10.16 -14.43
N TYR A 82 19.72 -11.32 -14.92
CA TYR A 82 18.95 -12.25 -14.11
C TYR A 82 19.69 -12.58 -12.80
N PRO A 83 18.96 -12.75 -11.70
CA PRO A 83 19.56 -13.26 -10.49
C PRO A 83 20.20 -14.63 -10.82
N PRO A 84 21.43 -14.90 -10.36
CA PRO A 84 22.08 -16.18 -10.61
C PRO A 84 21.22 -17.31 -10.05
N ALA A 85 21.39 -18.54 -10.55
CA ALA A 85 20.63 -19.71 -10.08
C ALA A 85 20.77 -19.97 -8.56
N SER A 86 21.81 -19.42 -7.92
CA SER A 86 22.06 -19.45 -6.48
C SER A 86 21.27 -18.41 -5.67
N PHE A 87 20.62 -17.43 -6.31
CA PHE A 87 19.84 -16.40 -5.62
C PHE A 87 18.60 -17.00 -4.96
N ARG A 88 18.37 -16.64 -3.69
CA ARG A 88 17.22 -17.10 -2.89
C ARG A 88 16.43 -15.94 -2.27
N GLY A 89 16.70 -14.70 -2.69
CA GLY A 89 16.08 -13.50 -2.12
C GLY A 89 14.62 -13.26 -2.54
N VAL A 90 14.16 -13.92 -3.62
CA VAL A 90 12.76 -13.93 -4.06
C VAL A 90 12.34 -15.36 -4.43
N VAL A 91 11.10 -15.74 -4.11
CA VAL A 91 10.61 -17.13 -4.21
C VAL A 91 10.45 -17.60 -5.68
N ARG A 92 10.24 -16.66 -6.62
CA ARG A 92 10.06 -16.94 -8.06
C ARG A 92 10.73 -15.86 -8.91
N SER A 93 12.01 -16.04 -9.23
CA SER A 93 12.72 -15.13 -10.13
C SER A 93 12.06 -15.11 -11.50
N ASN A 94 11.78 -13.90 -12.00
CA ASN A 94 11.28 -13.70 -13.36
C ASN A 94 12.47 -13.81 -14.33
N LEU A 95 12.34 -14.65 -15.36
CA LEU A 95 13.36 -14.90 -16.39
C LEU A 95 12.99 -14.29 -17.76
N ASP A 96 12.07 -13.32 -17.76
CA ASP A 96 11.61 -12.61 -18.94
C ASP A 96 11.93 -11.11 -18.87
N THR A 97 12.28 -10.58 -17.69
CA THR A 97 12.48 -9.15 -17.46
C THR A 97 13.64 -8.83 -16.52
N LEU A 98 14.33 -7.72 -16.76
CA LEU A 98 15.25 -7.11 -15.81
C LEU A 98 14.54 -6.07 -14.94
N TYR A 99 14.92 -6.00 -13.67
CA TYR A 99 14.29 -5.14 -12.68
C TYR A 99 14.92 -3.74 -12.62
N SER A 100 14.08 -2.72 -12.38
CA SER A 100 14.49 -1.38 -11.97
C SER A 100 13.63 -0.97 -10.77
N ILE A 101 14.24 -0.94 -9.59
CA ILE A 101 13.53 -0.74 -8.33
C ILE A 101 13.76 0.68 -7.83
N ALA A 102 12.71 1.35 -7.34
CA ALA A 102 12.86 2.63 -6.66
C ALA A 102 11.89 2.72 -5.49
N TRP A 103 12.38 3.21 -4.33
CA TRP A 103 11.50 3.71 -3.28
C TRP A 103 11.43 5.23 -3.41
N LEU A 104 10.23 5.79 -3.40
CA LEU A 104 10.01 7.23 -3.43
C LEU A 104 9.67 7.74 -2.04
N ASP A 105 10.23 8.88 -1.68
CA ASP A 105 9.92 9.68 -0.51
C ASP A 105 9.32 11.01 -0.95
N LEU A 106 8.00 11.12 -0.81
CA LEU A 106 7.21 12.30 -1.18
C LEU A 106 7.01 13.26 -0.01
N THR A 107 7.63 13.02 1.16
CA THR A 107 7.39 13.80 2.39
C THR A 107 7.88 15.25 2.28
N LYS A 108 8.82 15.53 1.36
CA LYS A 108 9.38 16.88 1.16
C LYS A 108 8.75 17.61 -0.01
N GLU A 109 8.59 16.94 -1.14
CA GLU A 109 8.04 17.51 -2.37
C GLU A 109 7.59 16.42 -3.35
N PRO A 110 6.76 16.74 -4.36
CA PRO A 110 6.49 15.84 -5.47
C PRO A 110 7.73 15.42 -6.24
N LEU A 111 7.69 14.24 -6.84
CA LEU A 111 8.76 13.69 -7.66
C LEU A 111 8.28 13.47 -9.09
N VAL A 112 9.16 13.73 -10.05
CA VAL A 112 8.96 13.43 -11.46
C VAL A 112 9.67 12.12 -11.80
N ILE A 113 8.90 11.15 -12.27
CA ILE A 113 9.39 9.85 -12.72
C ILE A 113 9.43 9.87 -14.24
N SER A 114 10.59 9.61 -14.83
CA SER A 114 10.76 9.57 -16.28
C SER A 114 10.99 8.15 -16.77
N ALA A 115 10.34 7.80 -17.89
CA ALA A 115 10.66 6.63 -18.68
C ALA A 115 11.15 7.08 -20.07
N PRO A 116 12.26 6.50 -20.59
CA PRO A 116 12.73 6.83 -21.94
C PRO A 116 11.81 6.19 -22.99
N ASP A 117 12.04 6.54 -24.27
CA ASP A 117 11.45 5.76 -25.35
C ASP A 117 12.04 4.34 -25.33
N THR A 118 11.17 3.33 -25.23
CA THR A 118 11.58 1.92 -25.21
C THR A 118 11.58 1.27 -26.59
N ALA A 119 11.32 2.04 -27.66
CA ALA A 119 11.28 1.59 -29.05
C ALA A 119 10.34 0.39 -29.26
N GLY A 120 9.16 0.43 -28.64
CA GLY A 120 8.16 -0.65 -28.70
C GLY A 120 8.38 -1.78 -27.70
N ARG A 121 9.51 -1.80 -26.97
CA ARG A 121 9.82 -2.85 -25.99
C ARG A 121 8.88 -2.78 -24.79
N PHE A 122 8.47 -3.96 -24.34
CA PHE A 122 7.66 -4.11 -23.14
C PHE A 122 8.40 -3.62 -21.89
N TYR A 123 7.77 -2.70 -21.17
CA TYR A 123 8.15 -2.30 -19.83
C TYR A 123 6.90 -1.99 -19.01
N LEU A 124 7.06 -2.00 -17.69
CA LEU A 124 6.08 -1.48 -16.75
C LEU A 124 6.77 -0.98 -15.49
N LEU A 125 6.18 0.04 -14.87
CA LEU A 125 6.59 0.64 -13.61
C LEU A 125 5.42 0.62 -12.60
N PRO A 126 4.98 -0.56 -12.10
CA PRO A 126 4.00 -0.63 -11.02
C PRO A 126 4.44 0.21 -9.84
N MET A 127 3.55 1.07 -9.37
CA MET A 127 3.73 1.96 -8.23
C MET A 127 2.80 1.48 -7.12
N LEU A 128 3.39 0.97 -6.05
CA LEU A 128 2.68 0.51 -4.86
C LEU A 128 2.68 1.59 -3.80
N ASP A 129 1.54 1.78 -3.14
CA ASP A 129 1.46 2.56 -1.92
C ASP A 129 1.90 1.72 -0.70
N MET A 130 1.94 2.34 0.48
CA MET A 130 2.36 1.68 1.72
C MET A 130 1.37 0.61 2.22
N TRP A 131 0.16 0.52 1.65
CA TRP A 131 -0.79 -0.55 1.92
C TRP A 131 -0.59 -1.76 0.98
N SER A 132 0.44 -1.71 0.12
CA SER A 132 0.78 -2.72 -0.89
C SER A 132 -0.21 -2.79 -2.06
N ASP A 133 -1.02 -1.76 -2.28
CA ASP A 133 -1.91 -1.63 -3.44
C ASP A 133 -1.19 -0.89 -4.58
N VAL A 134 -1.33 -1.39 -5.81
CA VAL A 134 -0.81 -0.79 -7.04
C VAL A 134 -1.79 0.26 -7.52
N PHE A 135 -1.52 1.53 -7.23
CA PHE A 135 -2.38 2.65 -7.62
C PHE A 135 -2.12 3.14 -9.04
N ALA A 136 -0.92 2.88 -9.58
CA ALA A 136 -0.54 3.22 -10.95
C ALA A 136 0.42 2.18 -11.51
N SER A 137 0.42 1.99 -12.83
CA SER A 137 1.39 1.14 -13.52
C SER A 137 1.66 1.68 -14.93
N PRO A 138 2.37 2.80 -15.06
CA PRO A 138 2.84 3.28 -16.37
C PRO A 138 3.67 2.22 -17.07
N GLY A 139 3.56 2.14 -18.38
CA GLY A 139 4.18 1.06 -19.13
C GLY A 139 3.61 0.90 -20.52
N TRP A 140 4.17 -0.07 -21.23
CA TRP A 140 3.81 -0.44 -22.61
C TRP A 140 2.29 -0.50 -22.84
N ARG A 141 1.54 -1.11 -21.91
CA ARG A 141 0.08 -1.31 -22.03
C ARG A 141 -0.75 -0.07 -21.72
N THR A 142 -0.30 0.78 -20.79
CA THR A 142 -1.13 1.83 -20.16
C THR A 142 -0.78 3.22 -20.66
N THR A 143 0.48 3.46 -21.01
CA THR A 143 1.01 4.76 -21.43
C THR A 143 1.79 4.68 -22.74
N GLY A 144 1.91 3.49 -23.33
CA GLY A 144 2.72 3.26 -24.54
C GLY A 144 4.22 3.27 -24.26
N THR A 145 5.01 3.35 -25.32
CA THR A 145 6.48 3.19 -25.27
C THR A 145 7.27 4.46 -25.54
N GLN A 146 6.61 5.56 -25.89
CA GLN A 146 7.29 6.85 -26.09
C GLN A 146 7.80 7.40 -24.76
N ALA A 147 8.83 8.23 -24.84
CA ALA A 147 9.37 8.93 -23.68
C ALA A 147 8.25 9.68 -22.92
N SER A 148 8.16 9.45 -21.62
CA SER A 148 7.05 9.91 -20.79
C SER A 148 7.52 10.37 -19.42
N GLN A 149 6.87 11.39 -18.86
CA GLN A 149 7.14 11.91 -17.52
C GLN A 149 5.86 11.93 -16.68
N PHE A 150 5.99 11.47 -15.45
CA PHE A 150 4.90 11.34 -14.49
C PHE A 150 5.20 12.14 -13.24
N LEU A 151 4.34 13.10 -12.89
CA LEU A 151 4.41 13.81 -11.62
C LEU A 151 3.70 12.98 -10.55
N VAL A 152 4.47 12.40 -9.62
CA VAL A 152 3.95 11.69 -8.45
C VAL A 152 3.88 12.65 -7.28
N THR A 153 2.69 12.82 -6.70
CA THR A 153 2.44 13.80 -5.63
C THR A 153 2.00 13.12 -4.34
N PRO A 154 2.37 13.64 -3.16
CA PRO A 154 1.87 13.11 -1.89
C PRO A 154 0.36 13.36 -1.73
N PRO A 155 -0.30 12.65 -0.79
CA PRO A 155 -1.68 12.91 -0.42
C PRO A 155 -1.91 14.38 -0.04
N GLY A 156 -2.99 14.97 -0.56
CA GLY A 156 -3.37 16.35 -0.24
C GLY A 156 -2.56 17.46 -0.94
N TRP A 157 -1.70 17.13 -1.90
CA TRP A 157 -0.98 18.14 -2.69
C TRP A 157 -1.93 19.00 -3.53
N THR A 158 -1.75 20.33 -3.50
CA THR A 158 -2.60 21.33 -4.17
C THR A 158 -1.86 22.21 -5.18
N GLY A 159 -0.64 21.83 -5.57
CA GLY A 159 0.14 22.58 -6.55
C GLY A 159 -0.35 22.42 -7.99
N THR A 160 0.35 23.05 -8.93
CA THR A 160 0.05 22.96 -10.36
C THR A 160 0.94 21.94 -11.04
N VAL A 161 0.33 21.07 -11.86
CA VAL A 161 1.07 20.09 -12.68
C VAL A 161 1.77 20.84 -13.81
N PRO A 162 3.11 20.77 -13.94
CA PRO A 162 3.80 21.42 -15.04
C PRO A 162 3.36 20.83 -16.40
N ALA A 163 3.38 21.66 -17.43
CA ALA A 163 2.98 21.24 -18.77
C ALA A 163 3.82 20.06 -19.29
N GLY A 164 3.15 19.07 -19.88
CA GLY A 164 3.79 17.88 -20.44
C GLY A 164 3.97 16.71 -19.47
N LEU A 165 3.60 16.86 -18.19
CA LEU A 165 3.66 15.79 -17.20
C LEU A 165 2.26 15.20 -16.96
N SER A 166 2.20 13.87 -16.85
CA SER A 166 1.00 13.16 -16.41
C SER A 166 0.96 13.12 -14.89
N HIS A 167 -0.15 13.52 -14.26
CA HIS A 167 -0.27 13.54 -12.80
C HIS A 167 -0.71 12.18 -12.24
N LEU A 168 0.03 11.67 -11.26
CA LEU A 168 -0.26 10.44 -10.53
C LEU A 168 -0.32 10.77 -9.02
N PRO A 169 -1.52 10.99 -8.44
CA PRO A 169 -1.65 11.22 -7.01
C PRO A 169 -1.41 9.91 -6.24
N ALA A 170 -0.35 9.88 -5.42
CA ALA A 170 -0.05 8.72 -4.59
C ALA A 170 -0.99 8.67 -3.37
N PRO A 171 -1.55 7.49 -3.02
CA PRO A 171 -2.37 7.34 -1.81
C PRO A 171 -1.56 7.50 -0.51
N THR A 172 -0.24 7.31 -0.53
CA THR A 172 0.64 7.42 0.64
C THR A 172 1.91 8.21 0.33
N SER A 173 2.61 8.67 1.38
CA SER A 173 3.81 9.51 1.26
C SER A 173 5.05 8.75 0.76
N PHE A 174 5.04 7.42 0.87
CA PHE A 174 6.08 6.57 0.28
C PHE A 174 5.47 5.70 -0.80
N VAL A 175 6.24 5.45 -1.87
CA VAL A 175 5.82 4.62 -3.00
C VAL A 175 6.93 3.66 -3.35
N TRP A 176 6.59 2.40 -3.64
CA TRP A 176 7.53 1.41 -4.15
C TRP A 176 7.28 1.15 -5.64
N ILE A 177 8.29 1.43 -6.47
CA ILE A 177 8.29 1.12 -7.89
C ILE A 177 9.04 -0.20 -8.11
N ILE A 178 8.36 -1.17 -8.72
CA ILE A 178 8.94 -2.47 -9.10
C ILE A 178 8.95 -2.58 -10.63
N GLY A 179 9.83 -1.78 -11.23
CA GLY A 179 9.97 -1.69 -12.68
C GLY A 179 10.49 -2.99 -13.29
N ARG A 180 9.96 -3.33 -14.47
CA ARG A 180 10.37 -4.51 -15.24
C ARG A 180 10.48 -4.14 -16.71
N THR A 181 11.58 -4.52 -17.35
CA THR A 181 11.80 -4.33 -18.78
C THR A 181 12.10 -5.67 -19.43
N LYS A 182 11.38 -6.05 -20.50
CA LYS A 182 11.56 -7.34 -21.18
C LYS A 182 12.97 -7.47 -21.74
N THR A 183 13.56 -8.65 -21.59
CA THR A 183 14.83 -9.02 -22.24
C THR A 183 14.70 -10.38 -22.90
N ASP A 184 15.36 -10.58 -24.03
CA ASP A 184 15.44 -11.87 -24.74
C ASP A 184 16.67 -12.71 -24.31
N GLY A 185 17.14 -12.50 -23.07
CA GLY A 185 18.34 -13.12 -22.50
C GLY A 185 19.60 -12.25 -22.58
N GLU A 186 20.75 -12.85 -22.31
CA GLU A 186 22.02 -12.13 -22.08
C GLU A 186 22.48 -11.28 -23.28
N ALA A 187 22.24 -11.75 -24.50
CA ALA A 187 22.60 -11.02 -25.72
C ALA A 187 21.84 -9.69 -25.88
N ASP A 188 20.69 -9.55 -25.21
CA ASP A 188 19.81 -8.38 -25.28
C ASP A 188 20.00 -7.41 -24.09
N TYR A 189 20.83 -7.77 -23.11
CA TYR A 189 21.05 -6.97 -21.89
C TYR A 189 21.52 -5.55 -22.20
N ALA A 190 22.41 -5.33 -23.17
CA ALA A 190 22.90 -4.00 -23.50
C ALA A 190 21.75 -3.05 -23.94
N ALA A 191 20.77 -3.54 -24.69
CA ALA A 191 19.61 -2.76 -25.08
C ALA A 191 18.71 -2.43 -23.89
N VAL A 192 18.55 -3.36 -22.95
CA VAL A 192 17.78 -3.15 -21.72
C VAL A 192 18.50 -2.20 -20.77
N HIS A 193 19.83 -2.26 -20.67
CA HIS A 193 20.64 -1.34 -19.87
C HIS A 193 20.49 0.10 -20.33
N ALA A 194 20.42 0.33 -21.65
CA ALA A 194 20.17 1.67 -22.20
C ALA A 194 18.81 2.23 -21.75
N ILE A 195 17.76 1.39 -21.70
CA ILE A 195 16.45 1.78 -21.18
C ILE A 195 16.52 2.00 -19.66
N GLN A 196 17.17 1.09 -18.92
CA GLN A 196 17.34 1.19 -17.48
C GLN A 196 18.07 2.48 -17.06
N ALA A 197 19.05 2.92 -17.85
CA ALA A 197 19.78 4.17 -17.63
C ALA A 197 18.92 5.42 -17.90
N GLY A 198 17.85 5.29 -18.69
CA GLY A 198 16.91 6.37 -18.96
C GLY A 198 15.81 6.53 -17.90
N TYR A 199 15.65 5.58 -16.97
CA TYR A 199 14.72 5.75 -15.85
C TYR A 199 15.29 6.72 -14.82
N THR A 200 14.55 7.78 -14.51
CA THR A 200 14.99 8.79 -13.54
C THR A 200 13.92 9.11 -12.52
N VAL A 201 14.37 9.49 -11.32
CA VAL A 201 13.55 10.16 -10.31
C VAL A 201 14.13 11.56 -10.13
N THR A 202 13.31 12.59 -10.22
CA THR A 202 13.76 13.98 -10.13
C THR A 202 12.81 14.77 -9.24
N PRO A 203 13.27 15.40 -8.14
CA PRO A 203 12.44 16.30 -7.36
C PRO A 203 11.85 17.40 -8.24
N LEU A 204 10.57 17.76 -8.03
CA LEU A 204 9.89 18.76 -8.84
C LEU A 204 10.64 20.10 -8.87
N SER A 205 11.22 20.51 -7.73
CA SER A 205 12.06 21.70 -7.58
C SER A 205 13.34 21.67 -8.41
N GLN A 206 13.79 20.47 -8.83
CA GLN A 206 14.98 20.21 -9.61
C GLN A 206 14.68 19.88 -11.08
N LEU A 207 13.40 19.95 -11.49
CA LEU A 207 13.01 19.70 -12.87
C LEU A 207 13.73 20.67 -13.82
N ARG A 208 14.35 20.13 -14.88
CA ARG A 208 15.17 20.85 -15.88
C ARG A 208 16.48 21.46 -15.34
N LYS A 209 16.89 21.10 -14.12
CA LYS A 209 18.23 21.42 -13.61
C LYS A 209 19.18 20.24 -13.82
N LYS A 210 20.47 20.46 -13.57
CA LYS A 210 21.47 19.40 -13.59
C LYS A 210 21.14 18.39 -12.50
N ALA A 211 21.14 17.10 -12.84
CA ALA A 211 20.89 16.04 -11.87
C ALA A 211 21.95 16.06 -10.75
N GLU A 212 21.48 16.00 -9.52
CA GLU A 212 22.31 15.85 -8.33
C GLU A 212 22.34 14.37 -7.91
N PRO A 213 23.52 13.82 -7.54
CA PRO A 213 23.59 12.47 -7.03
C PRO A 213 22.79 12.31 -5.74
N VAL A 214 22.04 11.22 -5.62
CA VAL A 214 21.38 10.85 -4.37
C VAL A 214 22.43 10.31 -3.41
N THR A 215 22.52 10.92 -2.22
CA THR A 215 23.37 10.45 -1.13
C THR A 215 22.56 9.62 -0.15
N VAL A 216 23.03 8.43 0.20
CA VAL A 216 22.43 7.65 1.29
C VAL A 216 23.02 8.09 2.64
N LYS A 217 22.17 8.14 3.67
CA LYS A 217 22.60 8.25 5.06
C LYS A 217 22.22 6.96 5.77
N ILE A 218 23.21 6.19 6.18
CA ILE A 218 22.98 4.92 6.87
C ILE A 218 22.51 5.20 8.30
N ASP A 219 21.35 4.66 8.63
CA ASP A 219 20.76 4.62 9.95
C ASP A 219 21.17 3.31 10.65
N PRO A 220 22.03 3.36 11.69
CA PRO A 220 22.49 2.18 12.40
C PRO A 220 21.40 1.52 13.27
N THR A 221 20.24 2.17 13.45
CA THR A 221 19.14 1.63 14.25
C THR A 221 18.25 0.67 13.47
N VAL A 222 18.37 0.62 12.14
CA VAL A 222 17.62 -0.30 11.30
C VAL A 222 18.20 -1.71 11.44
N ASP A 223 17.37 -2.67 11.85
CA ASP A 223 17.74 -4.08 11.80
C ASP A 223 17.79 -4.56 10.34
N MET A 224 19.00 -4.70 9.81
CA MET A 224 19.30 -5.17 8.45
C MET A 224 19.44 -6.69 8.33
N LYS A 225 19.41 -7.43 9.46
CA LYS A 225 19.71 -8.87 9.51
C LYS A 225 18.44 -9.72 9.56
N THR A 226 17.48 -9.32 10.37
CA THR A 226 16.24 -10.08 10.54
C THR A 226 15.33 -9.82 9.34
N PRO A 227 14.88 -10.85 8.59
CA PRO A 227 14.00 -10.64 7.45
C PRO A 227 12.71 -9.91 7.85
N PRO A 228 12.14 -9.02 7.01
CA PRO A 228 10.96 -8.22 7.36
C PRO A 228 9.79 -9.05 7.89
N LYS A 229 9.50 -10.19 7.24
CA LYS A 229 8.47 -11.14 7.70
C LYS A 229 8.69 -11.58 9.16
N ILE A 230 9.92 -11.96 9.50
CA ILE A 230 10.23 -12.43 10.86
C ILE A 230 10.08 -11.28 11.86
N GLN A 231 10.51 -10.07 11.51
CA GLN A 231 10.31 -8.91 12.39
C GLN A 231 8.83 -8.68 12.68
N VAL A 232 7.96 -8.65 11.65
CA VAL A 232 6.51 -8.45 11.81
C VAL A 232 5.85 -9.60 12.59
N ASP A 233 6.12 -10.84 12.20
CA ASP A 233 5.48 -12.02 12.81
C ASP A 233 5.87 -12.23 14.28
N SER A 234 7.06 -11.78 14.67
CA SER A 234 7.56 -11.90 16.06
C SER A 234 7.18 -10.73 16.97
N MET A 235 6.52 -9.68 16.47
CA MET A 235 6.13 -8.55 17.32
C MET A 235 5.09 -8.98 18.35
N SER A 236 5.29 -8.55 19.60
CA SER A 236 4.19 -8.59 20.57
C SER A 236 3.03 -7.74 20.09
N ALA A 237 1.80 -8.06 20.52
CA ALA A 237 0.62 -7.26 20.19
C ALA A 237 0.84 -5.76 20.53
N ALA A 238 1.45 -5.47 21.69
CA ALA A 238 1.74 -4.11 22.12
C ALA A 238 2.63 -3.36 21.12
N ASN A 239 3.74 -3.96 20.70
CA ASN A 239 4.67 -3.33 19.75
C ASN A 239 4.05 -3.23 18.35
N TYR A 240 3.33 -4.27 17.92
CA TYR A 240 2.67 -4.32 16.63
C TYR A 240 1.68 -3.17 16.46
N PHE A 241 0.72 -3.04 17.39
CA PHE A 241 -0.33 -2.03 17.27
C PHE A 241 0.17 -0.61 17.57
N ALA A 242 1.15 -0.45 18.48
CA ALA A 242 1.78 0.85 18.69
C ALA A 242 2.50 1.32 17.42
N TYR A 243 3.27 0.43 16.77
CA TYR A 243 3.96 0.76 15.53
C TYR A 243 2.98 1.04 14.38
N ALA A 244 1.92 0.22 14.26
CA ALA A 244 0.85 0.45 13.29
C ALA A 244 0.24 1.85 13.40
N ALA A 245 -0.07 2.28 14.63
CA ALA A 245 -0.65 3.59 14.89
C ALA A 245 0.30 4.74 14.49
N GLU A 246 1.60 4.62 14.74
CA GLU A 246 2.59 5.61 14.27
C GLU A 246 2.68 5.66 12.74
N LEU A 247 2.62 4.52 12.06
CA LEU A 247 2.61 4.48 10.59
C LEU A 247 1.32 5.07 10.00
N LEU A 248 0.18 4.88 10.67
CA LEU A 248 -1.12 5.40 10.28
C LEU A 248 -1.20 6.94 10.34
N LYS A 249 -0.33 7.59 11.12
CA LYS A 249 -0.20 9.07 11.11
C LYS A 249 0.37 9.60 9.81
N MET A 250 1.28 8.86 9.19
CA MET A 250 2.01 9.29 8.00
C MET A 250 1.42 8.75 6.69
N ASN A 251 0.73 7.61 6.78
CA ASN A 251 0.15 6.91 5.63
C ASN A 251 -1.36 6.87 5.82
N PRO A 252 -2.11 7.76 5.14
CA PRO A 252 -3.56 7.80 5.31
C PRO A 252 -4.17 6.47 4.83
N PRO A 253 -5.25 6.01 5.47
CA PRO A 253 -6.00 4.83 5.03
C PRO A 253 -6.66 5.08 3.67
N HIS A 254 -7.02 4.02 2.96
CA HIS A 254 -7.82 4.14 1.75
C HIS A 254 -9.25 4.59 2.09
N LEU A 255 -9.93 5.22 1.13
CA LEU A 255 -11.32 5.66 1.32
C LEU A 255 -12.27 4.50 1.64
N THR A 256 -11.95 3.28 1.18
CA THR A 256 -12.76 2.08 1.40
C THR A 256 -12.59 1.48 2.80
N ASP A 257 -11.61 1.93 3.57
CA ASP A 257 -11.24 1.36 4.88
C ASP A 257 -12.12 1.87 6.04
N GLN A 258 -13.04 2.82 5.80
CA GLN A 258 -13.88 3.41 6.85
C GLN A 258 -14.56 2.40 7.79
N PRO A 259 -15.09 1.24 7.32
CA PRO A 259 -15.68 0.26 8.22
C PRO A 259 -14.70 -0.34 9.23
N ILE A 260 -13.46 -0.67 8.83
CA ILE A 260 -12.47 -1.23 9.76
C ILE A 260 -11.93 -0.15 10.70
N LEU A 261 -11.76 1.09 10.22
CA LEU A 261 -11.37 2.23 11.07
C LEU A 261 -12.40 2.48 12.18
N ALA A 262 -13.69 2.42 11.85
CA ALA A 262 -14.77 2.57 12.84
C ALA A 262 -14.76 1.46 13.89
N GLN A 263 -14.44 0.22 13.51
CA GLN A 263 -14.28 -0.87 14.48
C GLN A 263 -13.05 -0.66 15.36
N MET A 264 -11.90 -0.32 14.77
CA MET A 264 -10.65 -0.07 15.49
C MET A 264 -10.76 1.08 16.50
N GLN A 265 -11.54 2.12 16.19
CA GLN A 265 -11.81 3.22 17.12
C GLN A 265 -12.46 2.73 18.42
N ARG A 266 -13.30 1.68 18.37
CA ARG A 266 -13.94 1.11 19.56
C ARG A 266 -12.93 0.53 20.56
N ILE A 267 -11.76 0.08 20.09
CA ILE A 267 -10.66 -0.42 20.93
C ILE A 267 -9.55 0.62 21.14
N GLY A 268 -9.79 1.88 20.77
CA GLY A 268 -8.87 3.00 21.00
C GLY A 268 -7.80 3.22 19.93
N ILE A 269 -7.84 2.48 18.81
CA ILE A 269 -6.95 2.73 17.67
C ILE A 269 -7.62 3.75 16.75
N GLU A 270 -7.06 4.95 16.68
CA GLU A 270 -7.60 6.06 15.90
C GLU A 270 -6.56 6.61 14.92
N VAL A 271 -7.03 7.02 13.74
CA VAL A 271 -6.18 7.69 12.73
C VAL A 271 -5.58 8.96 13.33
N GLY A 272 -4.26 9.13 13.20
CA GLY A 272 -3.55 10.32 13.67
C GLY A 272 -3.15 10.29 15.15
N LYS A 273 -3.56 9.29 15.93
CA LYS A 273 -3.21 9.17 17.37
C LYS A 273 -2.21 8.05 17.62
N SER A 274 -1.36 8.23 18.62
CA SER A 274 -0.56 7.12 19.17
C SER A 274 -1.48 6.14 19.88
N PHE A 275 -1.08 4.87 19.90
CA PHE A 275 -1.80 3.81 20.60
C PHE A 275 -0.88 3.08 21.58
N SER A 276 -1.42 2.73 22.74
CA SER A 276 -0.74 1.89 23.73
C SER A 276 -1.74 0.92 24.34
N ILE A 277 -1.49 -0.37 24.15
CA ILE A 277 -2.29 -1.43 24.79
C ILE A 277 -2.24 -1.32 26.31
N GLU A 278 -1.12 -0.84 26.85
CA GLU A 278 -0.92 -0.68 28.30
C GLU A 278 -1.87 0.33 28.94
N ALA A 279 -2.47 1.22 28.15
CA ALA A 279 -3.44 2.20 28.62
C ALA A 279 -4.90 1.69 28.59
N LEU A 280 -5.14 0.46 28.11
CA LEU A 280 -6.48 -0.12 28.00
C LEU A 280 -6.92 -0.77 29.33
N ASP A 281 -8.24 -1.00 29.44
CA ASP A 281 -8.79 -1.83 30.50
C ASP A 281 -8.11 -3.21 30.54
N PRO A 282 -7.79 -3.77 31.72
CA PRO A 282 -7.07 -5.04 31.82
C PRO A 282 -7.69 -6.20 31.04
N ALA A 283 -9.02 -6.28 30.96
CA ALA A 283 -9.70 -7.34 30.22
C ALA A 283 -9.54 -7.17 28.70
N ILE A 284 -9.59 -5.93 28.20
CA ILE A 284 -9.36 -5.60 26.79
C ILE A 284 -7.89 -5.81 26.42
N LYS A 285 -6.98 -5.36 27.28
CA LYS A 285 -5.54 -5.61 27.12
C LYS A 285 -5.25 -7.11 27.00
N ALA A 286 -5.80 -7.93 27.89
CA ALA A 286 -5.62 -9.38 27.85
C ALA A 286 -6.17 -9.98 26.55
N ALA A 287 -7.36 -9.53 26.11
CA ALA A 287 -7.95 -9.96 24.85
C ALA A 287 -7.09 -9.64 23.62
N LEU A 288 -6.34 -8.53 23.62
CA LEU A 288 -5.49 -8.19 22.47
C LEU A 288 -4.15 -8.94 22.45
N GLN A 289 -3.75 -9.61 23.53
CA GLN A 289 -2.43 -10.26 23.60
C GLN A 289 -2.29 -11.46 22.65
N SER A 290 -3.35 -12.27 22.48
CA SER A 290 -3.36 -13.45 21.61
C SER A 290 -3.63 -13.16 20.14
N VAL A 291 -4.01 -11.92 19.82
CA VAL A 291 -4.43 -11.51 18.47
C VAL A 291 -3.40 -11.83 17.37
N PRO A 292 -2.08 -11.53 17.53
CA PRO A 292 -1.10 -11.86 16.51
C PRO A 292 -1.07 -13.35 16.17
N ASP A 293 -1.10 -14.23 17.17
CA ASP A 293 -1.04 -15.68 16.98
C ASP A 293 -2.28 -16.21 16.26
N GLU A 294 -3.46 -15.73 16.63
CA GLU A 294 -4.72 -16.13 15.98
C GLU A 294 -4.79 -15.61 14.54
N ALA A 295 -4.43 -14.35 14.30
CA ALA A 295 -4.43 -13.77 12.97
C ALA A 295 -3.44 -14.49 12.04
N GLN A 296 -2.23 -14.81 12.52
CA GLN A 296 -1.25 -15.60 11.77
C GLN A 296 -1.75 -17.02 11.50
N THR A 297 -2.44 -17.64 12.45
CA THR A 297 -3.07 -18.96 12.28
C THR A 297 -4.14 -18.91 11.19
N LEU A 298 -4.99 -17.88 11.19
CA LEU A 298 -6.01 -17.65 10.17
C LEU A 298 -5.39 -17.44 8.78
N MET A 299 -4.32 -16.63 8.68
CA MET A 299 -3.57 -16.41 7.44
C MET A 299 -2.99 -17.73 6.90
N LYS A 300 -2.35 -18.52 7.77
CA LYS A 300 -1.78 -19.82 7.43
C LYS A 300 -2.84 -20.83 7.00
N TRP A 301 -3.99 -20.85 7.64
CA TRP A 301 -5.11 -21.71 7.24
C TRP A 301 -5.65 -21.31 5.86
N LYS A 302 -5.80 -20.01 5.61
CA LYS A 302 -6.43 -19.52 4.38
C LYS A 302 -5.52 -19.60 3.15
N VAL A 303 -4.19 -19.50 3.29
CA VAL A 303 -3.25 -19.40 2.16
C VAL A 303 -3.43 -20.52 1.12
N ALA A 304 -3.68 -21.75 1.55
CA ALA A 304 -3.84 -22.91 0.66
C ALA A 304 -5.13 -22.86 -0.19
N THR A 305 -6.11 -22.06 0.22
CA THR A 305 -7.42 -21.92 -0.44
C THR A 305 -7.72 -20.48 -0.82
N LEU A 306 -6.67 -19.64 -0.92
CA LEU A 306 -6.80 -18.21 -1.17
C LEU A 306 -7.29 -17.91 -2.60
N ALA A 307 -7.03 -18.83 -3.53
CA ALA A 307 -7.41 -18.70 -4.93
C ALA A 307 -8.34 -19.84 -5.35
N PRO A 308 -9.34 -19.56 -6.20
CA PRO A 308 -10.21 -20.60 -6.73
C PRO A 308 -9.39 -21.62 -7.53
N VAL A 309 -9.80 -22.88 -7.45
CA VAL A 309 -9.23 -23.96 -8.25
C VAL A 309 -10.13 -24.20 -9.45
N VAL A 310 -9.60 -23.96 -10.64
CA VAL A 310 -10.29 -24.19 -11.92
C VAL A 310 -9.45 -25.15 -12.75
N ASN A 311 -10.00 -26.31 -13.11
CA ASN A 311 -9.30 -27.35 -13.89
C ASN A 311 -7.95 -27.79 -13.28
N GLY A 312 -7.87 -27.88 -11.94
CA GLY A 312 -6.64 -28.26 -11.22
C GLY A 312 -5.63 -27.13 -11.03
N TRP A 313 -5.89 -25.93 -11.58
CA TRP A 313 -5.05 -24.75 -11.42
C TRP A 313 -5.60 -23.82 -10.34
N SER A 314 -4.77 -23.46 -9.37
CA SER A 314 -5.08 -22.41 -8.40
C SER A 314 -4.64 -21.06 -8.98
N MET A 315 -5.59 -20.20 -9.33
CA MET A 315 -5.32 -18.92 -10.02
C MET A 315 -5.73 -17.73 -9.16
N ASN A 316 -4.76 -17.00 -8.62
CA ASN A 316 -5.04 -15.82 -7.80
C ASN A 316 -5.20 -14.55 -8.65
N THR A 317 -6.24 -14.52 -9.49
CA THR A 317 -6.47 -13.44 -10.47
C THR A 317 -7.37 -12.32 -9.97
N ASP A 318 -8.27 -12.62 -9.04
CA ASP A 318 -9.23 -11.64 -8.53
C ASP A 318 -8.54 -10.68 -7.57
N THR A 319 -8.76 -9.37 -7.69
CA THR A 319 -8.29 -8.32 -6.75
C THR A 319 -6.78 -8.34 -6.43
N MET A 320 -5.94 -9.01 -7.22
CA MET A 320 -4.49 -9.03 -6.98
C MET A 320 -3.93 -7.63 -7.26
N GLY A 321 -3.10 -7.12 -6.35
CA GLY A 321 -2.51 -5.79 -6.43
C GLY A 321 -3.50 -4.63 -6.22
N VAL A 322 -4.81 -4.88 -6.13
CA VAL A 322 -5.83 -3.89 -5.76
C VAL A 322 -6.89 -4.64 -4.95
N TYR A 323 -6.72 -4.68 -3.63
CA TYR A 323 -7.40 -5.68 -2.79
C TYR A 323 -8.77 -5.20 -2.28
N GLY A 324 -8.98 -3.88 -2.23
CA GLY A 324 -10.12 -3.28 -1.56
C GLY A 324 -10.22 -3.76 -0.11
N ASN A 325 -11.41 -4.14 0.32
CA ASN A 325 -11.65 -4.52 1.73
C ASN A 325 -11.30 -5.99 2.03
N TYR A 326 -10.61 -6.70 1.13
CA TYR A 326 -10.18 -8.08 1.38
C TYR A 326 -8.86 -8.12 2.17
N TYR A 327 -8.88 -7.61 3.40
CA TYR A 327 -7.68 -7.44 4.24
C TYR A 327 -6.94 -8.75 4.50
N LEU A 328 -7.64 -9.85 4.75
CA LEU A 328 -7.02 -11.16 4.92
C LEU A 328 -6.17 -11.56 3.69
N LYS A 329 -6.68 -11.33 2.47
CA LYS A 329 -5.94 -11.61 1.24
C LYS A 329 -4.74 -10.69 1.09
N ARG A 330 -4.93 -9.40 1.34
CA ARG A 330 -3.85 -8.40 1.29
C ARG A 330 -2.73 -8.74 2.28
N ALA A 331 -3.07 -9.10 3.51
CA ALA A 331 -2.14 -9.54 4.54
C ALA A 331 -1.35 -10.78 4.10
N ILE A 332 -2.05 -11.82 3.61
CA ILE A 332 -1.40 -13.07 3.16
C ILE A 332 -0.46 -12.77 2.00
N VAL A 333 -0.89 -12.00 1.00
CA VAL A 333 -0.02 -11.66 -0.14
C VAL A 333 1.17 -10.83 0.32
N ALA A 334 1.01 -9.85 1.21
CA ALA A 334 2.13 -9.12 1.80
C ALA A 334 3.10 -10.04 2.56
N GLN A 335 2.60 -11.07 3.25
CA GLN A 335 3.44 -12.03 3.99
C GLN A 335 4.23 -12.98 3.07
N VAL A 336 3.62 -13.47 1.98
CA VAL A 336 4.22 -14.54 1.15
C VAL A 336 4.74 -14.08 -0.21
N GLY A 337 4.39 -12.87 -0.65
CA GLY A 337 4.64 -12.37 -2.00
C GLY A 337 4.45 -10.85 -2.11
N LEU A 338 5.05 -10.10 -1.17
CA LEU A 338 5.04 -8.63 -1.18
C LEU A 338 5.47 -8.08 -2.55
N GLY A 339 4.84 -7.00 -3.00
CA GLY A 339 5.14 -6.42 -4.32
C GLY A 339 4.43 -7.11 -5.49
N ALA A 340 3.34 -7.85 -5.21
CA ALA A 340 2.54 -8.49 -6.23
C ALA A 340 1.96 -7.46 -7.21
N ASN A 341 2.05 -7.77 -8.50
CA ASN A 341 1.51 -6.92 -9.56
C ASN A 341 -0.01 -6.98 -9.63
N ALA A 342 -0.62 -5.87 -10.05
CA ALA A 342 -2.03 -5.87 -10.41
C ALA A 342 -2.36 -6.76 -11.62
N ARG A 343 -3.61 -7.24 -11.68
CA ARG A 343 -4.14 -7.97 -12.85
C ARG A 343 -3.92 -7.15 -14.14
N GLY A 344 -3.52 -7.83 -15.21
CA GLY A 344 -3.24 -7.20 -16.51
C GLY A 344 -1.88 -6.52 -16.62
N CYS A 345 -1.03 -6.55 -15.59
CA CYS A 345 0.36 -6.08 -15.65
C CYS A 345 1.37 -7.19 -16.01
N HIS A 346 0.91 -8.37 -16.42
CA HIS A 346 1.78 -9.49 -16.82
C HIS A 346 1.86 -9.59 -18.34
N LEU A 347 3.02 -10.01 -18.85
CA LEU A 347 3.12 -10.59 -20.19
C LEU A 347 2.29 -11.88 -20.17
N SER A 348 1.23 -11.95 -20.98
CA SER A 348 0.67 -13.24 -21.35
C SER A 348 1.75 -13.94 -22.16
N ALA A 349 2.39 -14.95 -21.60
CA ALA A 349 3.24 -15.86 -22.35
C ALA A 349 2.32 -16.71 -23.25
N GLU A 350 1.85 -16.14 -24.35
CA GLU A 350 1.32 -16.90 -25.48
C GLU A 350 2.51 -17.57 -26.17
N HIS A 351 2.97 -18.69 -25.62
CA HIS A 351 3.70 -19.66 -26.43
C HIS A 351 2.66 -20.45 -27.22
N GLY A 352 2.49 -20.05 -28.48
CA GLY A 352 1.89 -20.89 -29.50
C GLY A 352 2.72 -22.18 -29.65
N ARG A 353 2.00 -23.29 -29.61
CA ARG A 353 2.31 -24.68 -30.00
C ARG A 353 3.76 -25.06 -30.31
#